data_AF-A0A1X7U586-F1
#
_entry.id   AF-A0A1X7U586-F1
#
_cell.length_a   1.000
_cell.length_b   1.000
_cell.length_c   1.000
_cell.angle_alpha   90.00
_cell.angle_beta   90.00
_cell.angle_gamma   90.00
#
_symmetry.space_group_name_H-M   'P 1'
#
loop_
_entity.id
_entity.type
_entity.pdbx_description
1 polymer ?
#
loop_
_entity_poly.entity_id
_entity_poly.type
_entity_poly.pdbx_seq_one_letter_code
_entity_poly.pdbx_strand_id
1 'polypeptide(L)'
;MRWSAFWDACKTAVHDNPSLANVDKFAYLMSLLEGTAKEAVAGLALTYVNYAEAIAILERRQRKNKGMSYRAVNAFRVCLIRASSGRA
;
A
#
# COMPACT_ATOMS: atom_id res chain seq x y z
N MET A 1 -3.65 -12.93 5.61
CA MET A 1 -2.18 -12.86 5.50
C MET A 1 -1.63 -12.21 6.77
N ARG A 2 -0.49 -12.64 7.32
CA ARG A 2 0.16 -11.94 8.46
C ARG A 2 0.82 -10.66 7.95
N TRP A 3 0.83 -9.60 8.76
CA TRP A 3 1.43 -8.32 8.37
C TRP A 3 2.87 -8.42 7.89
N SER A 4 3.72 -9.22 8.55
CA SER A 4 5.12 -9.37 8.14
C SER A 4 5.23 -9.83 6.69
N ALA A 5 4.53 -10.89 6.32
CA ALA A 5 4.55 -11.41 4.95
C ALA A 5 3.95 -10.41 3.95
N PHE A 6 2.88 -9.70 4.33
CA PHE A 6 2.30 -8.64 3.51
C PHE A 6 3.29 -7.49 3.27
N TRP A 7 3.92 -7.03 4.34
CA TRP A 7 4.83 -5.89 4.32
C TRP A 7 6.11 -6.24 3.57
N ASP A 8 6.68 -7.42 3.74
CA ASP A 8 7.87 -7.85 3.00
C ASP A 8 7.62 -7.85 1.48
N ALA A 9 6.45 -8.35 1.05
CA ALA A 9 6.04 -8.33 -0.35
C ALA A 9 5.77 -6.91 -0.86
N CYS A 10 5.03 -6.09 -0.10
CA CYS A 10 4.74 -4.70 -0.45
C CYS A 10 6.02 -3.86 -0.51
N LYS A 11 6.95 -4.09 0.42
CA LYS A 11 8.21 -3.38 0.52
C LYS A 11 9.05 -3.63 -0.72
N THR A 12 9.25 -4.90 -1.07
CA THR A 12 10.06 -5.30 -2.24
C THR A 12 9.45 -4.80 -3.55
N ALA A 13 8.13 -4.89 -3.72
CA ALA A 13 7.48 -4.54 -4.99
C ALA A 13 7.23 -3.04 -5.17
N VAL A 14 6.99 -2.31 -4.07
CA VAL A 14 6.44 -0.94 -4.12
C VAL A 14 7.27 0.04 -3.31
N HIS A 15 7.57 -0.25 -2.05
CA HIS A 15 8.26 0.71 -1.18
C HIS A 15 9.69 0.98 -1.66
N ASP A 16 10.45 -0.08 -1.90
CA ASP A 16 11.87 -0.02 -2.30
C ASP A 16 12.02 0.27 -3.80
N ASN A 17 10.93 0.29 -4.56
CA ASN A 17 10.97 0.58 -5.99
C ASN A 17 11.12 2.10 -6.23
N PRO A 18 12.26 2.57 -6.79
CA PRO A 18 12.49 3.99 -7.03
C PRO A 18 11.74 4.54 -8.24
N SER A 19 11.20 3.67 -9.12
CA SER A 19 10.47 4.12 -10.32
C SER A 19 9.03 4.55 -10.03
N LEU A 20 8.53 4.30 -8.82
CA LEU A 20 7.19 4.71 -8.38
C LEU A 20 7.27 5.99 -7.55
N ALA A 21 6.43 6.97 -7.86
CA ALA A 21 6.24 8.12 -6.99
C ALA A 21 5.45 7.73 -5.73
N ASN A 22 5.66 8.42 -4.60
CA ASN A 22 4.96 8.09 -3.35
C ASN A 22 3.44 8.13 -3.47
N VAL A 23 2.89 8.98 -4.35
CA VAL A 23 1.45 9.02 -4.62
C VAL A 23 0.95 7.73 -5.29
N ASP A 24 1.71 7.15 -6.22
CA ASP A 24 1.39 5.87 -6.86
C ASP A 24 1.58 4.72 -5.86
N LYS A 25 2.64 4.77 -5.04
CA LYS A 25 2.85 3.81 -3.94
C LYS A 25 1.68 3.83 -2.96
N PHE A 26 1.17 5.01 -2.63
CA PHE A 26 0.04 5.13 -1.72
C PHE A 26 -1.27 4.63 -2.34
N ALA A 27 -1.51 4.93 -3.61
CA ALA A 27 -2.68 4.43 -4.33
C ALA A 27 -2.68 2.90 -4.39
N TYR A 28 -1.50 2.33 -4.66
CA TYR A 28 -1.29 0.90 -4.64
C TYR A 28 -1.53 0.30 -3.25
N LEU A 29 -0.92 0.87 -2.21
CA LEU A 29 -1.13 0.43 -0.82
C LEU A 29 -2.62 0.42 -0.47
N MET A 30 -3.34 1.50 -0.73
CA MET A 30 -4.79 1.61 -0.48
C MET A 30 -5.62 0.55 -1.19
N SER A 31 -5.20 0.11 -2.38
CA SER A 31 -5.87 -0.96 -3.13
C SER A 31 -5.71 -2.35 -2.51
N LEU A 32 -4.68 -2.55 -1.69
CA LEU A 32 -4.39 -3.81 -1.02
C LEU A 32 -4.98 -3.92 0.39
N LEU A 33 -5.37 -2.79 0.98
CA LEU A 33 -5.96 -2.75 2.31
C LEU A 33 -7.45 -3.08 2.25
N GLU A 34 -7.91 -3.84 3.24
CA GLU A 34 -9.33 -4.19 3.43
C GLU A 34 -9.71 -4.10 4.91
N GLY A 35 -11.02 -4.01 5.16
CA GLY A 35 -11.60 -3.93 6.49
C GLY A 35 -10.92 -2.88 7.38
N THR A 36 -10.54 -3.29 8.58
CA THR A 36 -9.97 -2.42 9.62
C THR A 36 -8.65 -1.76 9.23
N ALA A 37 -7.87 -2.36 8.32
CA ALA A 37 -6.64 -1.76 7.84
C ALA A 37 -6.93 -0.59 6.87
N LYS A 38 -7.94 -0.74 6.01
CA LYS A 38 -8.37 0.33 5.10
C LYS A 38 -9.01 1.48 5.87
N GLU A 39 -9.85 1.17 6.85
CA GLU A 39 -10.47 2.17 7.74
C GLU A 39 -9.44 2.99 8.50
N ALA A 40 -8.35 2.37 8.97
CA ALA A 40 -7.32 3.05 9.74
C ALA A 40 -6.63 4.19 8.97
N VAL A 41 -6.58 4.11 7.65
CA VAL A 41 -5.93 5.11 6.77
C VAL A 41 -6.93 5.88 5.90
N ALA A 42 -8.24 5.59 6.01
CA ALA A 42 -9.26 6.22 5.17
C ALA A 42 -9.37 7.74 5.36
N GLY A 43 -8.92 8.28 6.50
CA GLY A 43 -8.87 9.72 6.76
C GLY A 43 -7.70 10.44 6.08
N LEU A 44 -6.75 9.71 5.48
CA LEU A 44 -5.62 10.31 4.78
C LEU A 44 -5.99 10.61 3.32
N ALA A 45 -5.77 11.85 2.89
CA ALA A 45 -5.87 12.21 1.48
C ALA A 45 -4.78 11.49 0.68
N LEU A 46 -5.12 10.99 -0.51
CA LEU A 46 -4.20 10.28 -1.42
C LEU A 46 -3.14 11.24 -2.01
N THR A 47 -2.11 11.53 -1.24
CA THR A 47 -1.05 12.49 -1.58
C THR A 47 0.34 11.90 -1.39
N TYR A 48 1.34 12.53 -2.01
CA TYR A 48 2.74 12.15 -1.88
C TYR A 48 3.22 12.10 -0.43
N VAL A 49 2.84 13.10 0.37
CA VAL A 49 3.30 13.29 1.76
C VAL A 49 2.70 12.25 2.70
N ASN A 50 1.45 11.85 2.45
CA ASN A 50 0.71 10.97 3.35
C ASN A 50 1.10 9.49 3.24
N TYR A 51 1.91 9.10 2.25
CA TYR A 51 2.35 7.71 2.09
C TYR A 51 3.13 7.20 3.33
N ALA A 52 4.08 8.00 3.82
CA ALA A 52 4.88 7.64 4.98
C ALA A 52 4.02 7.53 6.25
N GLU A 53 3.07 8.45 6.43
CA GLU A 53 2.15 8.42 7.57
C GLU A 53 1.22 7.20 7.52
N ALA A 54 0.74 6.82 6.33
CA ALA A 54 -0.09 5.63 6.15
C ALA A 54 0.65 4.35 6.61
N ILE A 55 1.94 4.21 6.28
CA ILE A 55 2.76 3.08 6.74
C ILE A 55 2.89 3.10 8.27
N ALA A 56 3.21 4.26 8.86
CA ALA A 56 3.37 4.40 10.30
C ALA A 56 2.10 4.03 11.07
N ILE A 57 0.92 4.42 10.56
CA ILE A 57 -0.37 4.05 11.14
C ILE A 57 -0.57 2.53 11.11
N LEU A 58 -0.32 1.89 9.97
CA LEU A 58 -0.50 0.44 9.81
C LEU A 58 0.44 -0.36 10.72
N GLU A 59 1.72 0.04 10.82
CA GLU A 59 2.69 -0.60 11.72
C GLU A 59 2.27 -0.47 13.19
N ARG A 60 1.85 0.74 13.61
CA ARG A 60 1.39 1.00 14.99
C ARG A 60 0.16 0.16 15.31
N ARG A 61 -0.80 0.09 14.39
CA ARG A 61 -2.02 -0.71 14.56
C ARG A 61 -1.69 -2.19 14.68
N GLN A 62 -0.70 -2.69 13.94
CA GLN A 62 -0.30 -4.11 13.96
C GLN A 62 0.31 -4.51 15.29
N ARG A 63 1.15 -3.64 15.85
CA ARG A 63 1.71 -3.84 17.20
C ARG A 63 0.62 -3.86 18.28
N LYS A 64 -0.45 -3.09 18.09
CA LYS A 64 -1.56 -2.99 19.05
C LYS A 64 -2.66 -4.05 18.88
N ASN A 65 -2.90 -4.54 17.66
CA ASN A 65 -4.03 -5.42 17.36
C ASN A 65 -3.66 -6.44 16.28
N LYS A 66 -3.54 -7.72 16.65
CA LYS A 66 -3.06 -8.82 15.79
C LYS A 66 -4.08 -9.28 14.73
N GLY A 67 -5.26 -8.67 14.66
CA GLY A 67 -6.39 -9.11 13.82
C GLY A 67 -6.61 -8.36 12.49
N MET A 68 -5.65 -7.55 12.02
CA MET A 68 -5.84 -6.81 10.76
C MET A 68 -5.73 -7.70 9.53
N SER A 69 -6.67 -7.51 8.60
CA SER A 69 -6.72 -8.22 7.31
C SER A 69 -5.99 -7.43 6.22
N TYR A 70 -5.32 -8.15 5.33
CA TYR A 70 -4.63 -7.62 4.16
C TYR A 70 -4.89 -8.53 2.97
N ARG A 71 -4.98 -7.94 1.77
CA ARG A 71 -5.03 -8.71 0.53
C ARG A 71 -3.62 -9.10 0.10
N ALA A 72 -3.46 -10.37 -0.25
CA ALA A 72 -2.33 -10.83 -1.03
C ALA A 72 -2.68 -10.63 -2.51
N VAL A 73 -2.14 -9.59 -3.16
CA VAL A 73 -2.26 -9.43 -4.61
C VAL A 73 -0.87 -9.53 -5.18
N ASN A 74 -0.65 -10.49 -6.09
CA ASN A 74 0.55 -10.52 -6.91
C ASN A 74 0.70 -9.17 -7.60
N ALA A 75 1.81 -8.48 -7.33
CA ALA A 75 2.09 -7.09 -7.70
C ALA A 75 2.03 -6.77 -9.22
N PHE A 76 1.74 -7.76 -10.05
CA PHE A 76 1.73 -7.67 -11.50
C PHE A 76 0.58 -6.84 -12.12
N ARG A 77 -0.55 -6.64 -11.43
CA ARG A 77 -1.75 -6.06 -12.10
C ARG A 77 -1.84 -4.53 -12.13
N VAL A 78 -1.12 -3.80 -11.28
CA VAL A 78 -1.27 -2.31 -11.20
C VAL A 78 -0.18 -1.55 -11.97
N CYS A 79 1.01 -2.13 -12.16
CA CYS A 79 2.05 -1.51 -12.99
C CYS A 79 1.61 -1.33 -14.46
N LEU A 80 0.63 -2.11 -14.93
CA LEU A 80 0.07 -2.00 -16.29
C LEU A 80 -0.94 -0.85 -16.49
N ILE A 81 -1.49 -0.27 -15.42
CA ILE A 81 -2.54 0.75 -15.55
C ILE A 81 -1.97 2.12 -15.95
N ARG A 82 -0.67 2.38 -15.74
CA ARG A 82 0.00 3.59 -16.28
C ARG A 82 0.95 3.34 -17.46
N ALA A 83 1.42 2.10 -17.67
CA ALA A 83 2.19 1.77 -18.88
C ALA A 83 1.36 1.83 -20.18
N SER A 84 0.02 1.80 -20.09
CA SER A 84 -0.89 1.84 -21.25
C SER A 84 -1.55 3.21 -21.51
N SER A 85 -1.28 4.23 -20.67
CA SER A 85 -1.75 5.61 -20.88
C SER A 85 -0.67 6.54 -21.46
N GLY A 86 0.37 5.96 -22.06
CA GLY A 86 1.28 6.62 -22.99
C GLY A 86 1.05 6.11 -24.40
N ARG A 87 -0.15 6.30 -24.94
CA ARG A 87 -0.37 6.29 -26.39
C ARG A 87 -0.30 7.73 -26.86
N ALA A 88 0.90 8.14 -27.26
CA ALA A 88 1.05 9.01 -28.42
C ALA A 88 0.88 8.14 -29.67
#